data_AF-A0A8T3S021-F1
#
_entry.id   AF-A0A8T3S021-F1
#
_cell.length_a   1.000
_cell.length_b   1.000
_cell.length_c   1.000
_cell.angle_alpha   90.00
_cell.angle_beta   90.00
_cell.angle_gamma   90.00
#
_symmetry.space_group_name_H-M   'P 1'
#
loop_
_entity.id
_entity.type
_entity.pdbx_description
1 polymer ?
#
loop_
_entity_poly.entity_id
_entity_poly.type
_entity_poly.pdbx_seq_one_letter_code
_entity_poly.pdbx_strand_id
1 'polypeptide(L)'
;MSKLSQQTIKQPASRFSAGFFACVCLIIISFLTISPVMAAEAVAKPAVSAEAVVKPAISFEHFSTGFPLEGAHKRVGCAECHLNAVFKDTLNKCVDCHGVGARETNKASRAKTKISETHIPASTECVACHNTDSWHDVRVNHDFVRGTCVSCHQGTIATGKDNNHIRSSSDCRSCHVTQMWTPASRVDHTQVMGVCSSCHDNITAQGKKPDHVMTTQECGVCHSTTAWLPVRGFDHTGITNGCSTSGCHSASDTGRNKPTDPLVHPASDNVCEACHIPNEPAPKWTD
;
A
#
# COMPACT_ATOMS: atom_id res chain seq x y z
N MET A 1 35.50 7.55 -43.89
CA MET A 1 36.51 6.66 -43.27
C MET A 1 36.36 6.77 -41.76
N SER A 2 36.63 5.67 -41.04
CA SER A 2 36.60 5.51 -39.57
C SER A 2 35.27 5.05 -38.96
N LYS A 3 35.17 3.71 -38.86
CA LYS A 3 34.23 2.95 -38.02
C LYS A 3 34.63 3.13 -36.54
N LEU A 4 33.65 3.33 -35.65
CA LEU A 4 33.83 3.15 -34.21
C LEU A 4 32.81 2.13 -33.70
N SER A 5 33.37 1.08 -33.11
CA SER A 5 32.75 -0.18 -32.69
C SER A 5 32.14 -0.03 -31.29
N GLN A 6 30.89 -0.46 -31.12
CA GLN A 6 30.25 -0.64 -29.82
C GLN A 6 30.82 -1.90 -29.14
N GLN A 7 31.29 -1.75 -27.89
CA GLN A 7 31.66 -2.87 -27.02
C GLN A 7 30.47 -3.23 -26.11
N THR A 8 29.93 -4.42 -26.30
CA THR A 8 28.92 -5.04 -25.45
C THR A 8 29.61 -5.89 -24.40
N ILE A 9 29.45 -5.56 -23.12
CA ILE A 9 29.94 -6.34 -21.98
C ILE A 9 28.92 -7.47 -21.70
N LYS A 10 29.31 -8.72 -21.97
CA LYS A 10 28.56 -9.93 -21.57
C LYS A 10 29.22 -10.53 -20.32
N GLN A 11 28.42 -10.74 -19.27
CA GLN A 11 28.80 -11.55 -18.11
C GLN A 11 28.60 -13.05 -18.39
N PRO A 12 29.46 -13.95 -17.87
CA PRO A 12 29.29 -15.39 -18.07
C PRO A 12 28.37 -16.04 -17.01
N ALA A 13 27.49 -16.90 -17.53
CA ALA A 13 26.56 -17.74 -16.77
C ALA A 13 27.25 -18.95 -16.10
N SER A 14 26.72 -19.32 -14.94
CA SER A 14 27.08 -20.46 -14.10
C SER A 14 26.79 -21.82 -14.77
N ARG A 15 27.71 -22.77 -14.63
CA ARG A 15 27.56 -24.17 -15.07
C ARG A 15 26.98 -25.05 -13.95
N PHE A 16 25.81 -25.65 -14.21
CA PHE A 16 25.30 -26.82 -13.49
C PHE A 16 25.91 -28.09 -14.10
N SER A 17 26.39 -29.03 -13.29
CA SER A 17 26.82 -30.36 -13.70
C SER A 17 25.86 -31.40 -13.14
N ALA A 18 25.39 -32.29 -14.00
CA ALA A 18 24.56 -33.45 -13.67
C ALA A 18 25.20 -34.72 -14.21
N GLY A 19 25.15 -35.79 -13.40
CA GLY A 19 25.12 -37.18 -13.83
C GLY A 19 26.46 -37.91 -13.96
N PHE A 20 26.63 -38.99 -13.19
CA PHE A 20 27.25 -40.22 -13.68
C PHE A 20 26.69 -41.43 -12.92
N PHE A 21 26.12 -42.35 -13.69
CA PHE A 21 25.60 -43.66 -13.30
C PHE A 21 26.67 -44.73 -13.60
N ALA A 22 26.48 -45.90 -12.98
CA ALA A 22 27.03 -47.22 -13.32
C ALA A 22 28.30 -47.68 -12.57
N CYS A 23 28.11 -48.69 -11.70
CA CYS A 23 28.92 -49.90 -11.75
C CYS A 23 28.11 -51.07 -11.20
N VAL A 24 28.06 -52.16 -11.98
CA VAL A 24 27.34 -53.42 -11.73
C VAL A 24 28.33 -54.56 -11.92
N CYS A 25 28.12 -55.67 -11.20
CA CYS A 25 28.62 -57.05 -11.41
C CYS A 25 30.05 -57.37 -10.87
N LEU A 26 30.41 -58.50 -10.24
CA LEU A 26 29.80 -59.84 -10.01
C LEU A 26 30.49 -60.59 -8.83
N ILE A 27 29.67 -61.26 -8.00
CA ILE A 27 29.66 -62.69 -7.58
C ILE A 27 30.94 -63.40 -7.05
N ILE A 28 30.79 -64.13 -5.92
CA ILE A 28 31.03 -65.60 -5.66
C ILE A 28 30.86 -65.83 -4.13
N ILE A 29 29.71 -66.29 -3.62
CA ILE A 29 29.27 -67.67 -3.28
C ILE A 29 30.17 -68.43 -2.30
N SER A 30 29.60 -68.83 -1.15
CA SER A 30 29.83 -70.07 -0.33
C SER A 30 29.76 -69.74 1.18
N PHE A 31 29.17 -70.47 2.14
CA PHE A 31 28.40 -71.73 2.23
C PHE A 31 27.56 -71.66 3.52
N LEU A 32 26.45 -72.40 3.54
CA LEU A 32 25.57 -72.64 4.70
C LEU A 32 26.30 -73.20 5.93
N THR A 33 25.85 -72.85 7.14
CA THR A 33 25.40 -73.83 8.15
C THR A 33 24.38 -73.21 9.12
N ILE A 34 23.42 -74.06 9.50
CA ILE A 34 22.25 -73.84 10.35
C ILE A 34 22.64 -74.13 11.81
N SER A 35 22.13 -73.37 12.79
CA SER A 35 21.71 -73.89 14.12
C SER A 35 21.10 -72.79 15.04
N PRO A 36 20.33 -73.18 16.07
CA PRO A 36 19.01 -72.60 16.31
C PRO A 36 18.90 -71.68 17.55
N VAL A 37 17.80 -70.92 17.54
CA VAL A 37 16.94 -70.48 18.65
C VAL A 37 17.42 -70.85 20.07
N MET A 38 17.73 -69.83 20.86
CA MET A 38 17.57 -69.86 22.32
C MET A 38 16.53 -68.82 22.70
N ALA A 39 15.33 -69.29 23.01
CA ALA A 39 14.32 -68.53 23.72
C ALA A 39 14.81 -68.31 25.15
N ALA A 40 14.91 -67.05 25.56
CA ALA A 40 15.07 -66.69 26.97
C ALA A 40 13.70 -66.26 27.50
N GLU A 41 13.11 -67.10 28.33
CA GLU A 41 11.92 -66.77 29.12
C GLU A 41 12.31 -65.72 30.17
N ALA A 42 11.82 -64.49 30.01
CA ALA A 42 11.85 -63.49 31.05
C ALA A 42 10.73 -63.81 32.06
N VAL A 43 11.10 -64.33 33.22
CA VAL A 43 10.20 -64.47 34.37
C VAL A 43 9.80 -63.08 34.87
N ALA A 44 8.60 -62.64 34.52
CA ALA A 44 8.02 -61.42 35.06
C ALA A 44 7.74 -61.61 36.57
N LYS A 45 8.41 -60.82 37.41
CA LYS A 45 7.98 -60.60 38.80
C LYS A 45 6.60 -59.92 38.78
N PRO A 46 5.64 -60.32 39.63
CA PRO A 46 4.42 -59.56 39.77
C PRO A 46 4.75 -58.24 40.48
N ALA A 47 4.77 -57.15 39.70
CA ALA A 47 4.68 -55.82 40.27
C ALA A 47 3.26 -55.66 40.82
N VAL A 48 3.11 -55.75 42.13
CA VAL A 48 1.90 -55.31 42.83
C VAL A 48 1.77 -53.82 42.54
N SER A 49 0.79 -53.47 41.71
CA SER A 49 0.45 -52.09 41.38
C SER A 49 -0.01 -51.42 42.67
N ALA A 50 0.85 -50.61 43.27
CA ALA A 50 0.39 -49.58 44.18
C ALA A 50 -0.43 -48.60 43.33
N GLU A 51 -1.75 -48.64 43.46
CA GLU A 51 -2.60 -47.55 43.00
C GLU A 51 -2.13 -46.28 43.72
N ALA A 52 -1.26 -45.53 43.05
CA ALA A 52 -1.05 -44.15 43.36
C ALA A 52 -2.42 -43.49 43.18
N VAL A 53 -3.08 -43.20 44.30
CA VAL A 53 -4.18 -42.25 44.34
C VAL A 53 -3.63 -40.96 43.77
N VAL A 54 -3.86 -40.75 42.47
CA VAL A 54 -3.60 -39.49 41.80
C VAL A 54 -4.56 -38.51 42.46
N LYS A 55 -4.09 -37.81 43.49
CA LYS A 55 -4.70 -36.55 43.91
C LYS A 55 -4.94 -35.78 42.62
N PRO A 56 -6.15 -35.25 42.36
CA PRO A 56 -6.35 -34.41 41.19
C PRO A 56 -5.28 -33.33 41.28
N ALA A 57 -4.31 -33.36 40.37
CA ALA A 57 -3.53 -32.18 40.11
C ALA A 57 -4.59 -31.18 39.67
N ILE A 58 -4.94 -30.25 40.56
CA ILE A 58 -5.76 -29.12 40.20
C ILE A 58 -4.96 -28.46 39.09
N SER A 59 -5.37 -28.66 37.84
CA SER A 59 -4.62 -28.17 36.72
C SER A 59 -4.68 -26.65 36.81
N PHE A 60 -3.53 -26.04 37.03
CA PHE A 60 -3.43 -24.59 37.04
C PHE A 60 -3.46 -24.12 35.58
N GLU A 61 -4.60 -23.59 35.17
CA GLU A 61 -4.79 -23.10 33.80
C GLU A 61 -4.33 -21.65 33.68
N HIS A 62 -3.25 -21.43 32.94
CA HIS A 62 -2.71 -20.09 32.64
C HIS A 62 -3.74 -19.18 31.93
N PHE A 63 -4.73 -19.77 31.26
CA PHE A 63 -5.84 -19.03 30.66
C PHE A 63 -6.58 -18.17 31.70
N SER A 64 -6.74 -18.66 32.93
CA SER A 64 -7.43 -17.95 34.01
C SER A 64 -6.67 -16.74 34.57
N THR A 65 -5.37 -16.62 34.27
CA THR A 65 -4.51 -15.52 34.73
C THR A 65 -4.30 -14.42 33.69
N GLY A 66 -4.97 -14.53 32.54
CA GLY A 66 -4.89 -13.55 31.45
C GLY A 66 -3.66 -13.70 30.55
N PHE A 67 -2.91 -14.80 30.66
CA PHE A 67 -1.83 -15.14 29.73
C PHE A 67 -1.89 -16.61 29.33
N PRO A 68 -2.73 -16.98 28.35
CA PRO A 68 -2.77 -18.35 27.88
C PRO A 68 -1.44 -18.75 27.24
N LEU A 69 -0.89 -19.90 27.63
CA LEU A 69 0.32 -20.44 27.02
C LEU A 69 -0.01 -21.01 25.64
N GLU A 70 0.13 -20.17 24.62
CA GLU A 70 -0.14 -20.50 23.23
C GLU A 70 1.13 -20.41 22.37
N GLY A 71 1.12 -21.13 21.23
CA GLY A 71 2.23 -21.21 20.31
C GLY A 71 3.60 -21.47 20.93
N ALA A 72 4.57 -20.59 20.65
CA ALA A 72 5.93 -20.73 21.17
C ALA A 72 6.02 -20.68 22.70
N HIS A 73 5.08 -20.02 23.39
CA HIS A 73 5.07 -19.92 24.85
C HIS A 73 4.79 -21.26 25.55
N LYS A 74 4.18 -22.24 24.86
CA LYS A 74 3.97 -23.61 25.40
C LYS A 74 5.28 -24.34 25.72
N ARG A 75 6.38 -23.92 25.11
CA ARG A 75 7.71 -24.56 25.24
C ARG A 75 8.66 -23.79 26.15
N VAL A 76 8.22 -22.66 26.71
CA VAL A 76 9.01 -21.84 27.62
C VAL A 76 8.95 -22.47 29.02
N GLY A 77 10.12 -22.69 29.62
CA GLY A 77 10.20 -23.25 30.97
C GLY A 77 9.63 -22.30 32.03
N CYS A 78 9.05 -22.85 33.10
CA CYS A 78 8.33 -22.06 34.12
C CYS A 78 9.20 -20.94 34.74
N ALA A 79 10.49 -21.21 34.95
CA ALA A 79 11.44 -20.28 35.57
C ALA A 79 11.78 -19.07 34.71
N GLU A 80 11.48 -19.09 33.41
CA GLU A 80 11.72 -17.95 32.51
C GLU A 80 10.76 -16.79 32.82
N CYS A 81 9.57 -17.10 33.32
CA CYS A 81 8.55 -16.13 33.73
C CYS A 81 8.47 -16.01 35.27
N HIS A 82 8.52 -17.14 35.98
CA HIS A 82 8.33 -17.24 37.43
C HIS A 82 9.67 -17.24 38.18
N LEU A 83 10.26 -16.05 38.25
CA LEU A 83 11.53 -15.83 38.92
C LEU A 83 11.43 -16.15 40.42
N ASN A 84 12.44 -16.86 40.94
CA ASN A 84 12.50 -17.26 42.36
C ASN A 84 11.24 -18.02 42.83
N ALA A 85 10.58 -18.75 41.92
CA ALA A 85 9.31 -19.44 42.18
C ALA A 85 8.18 -18.50 42.66
N VAL A 86 8.21 -17.23 42.25
CA VAL A 86 7.11 -16.28 42.48
C VAL A 86 6.09 -16.41 41.34
N PHE A 87 4.91 -16.93 41.66
CA PHE A 87 3.84 -17.20 40.68
C PHE A 87 2.76 -16.14 40.58
N LYS A 88 2.62 -15.28 41.59
CA LYS A 88 1.68 -14.16 41.58
C LYS A 88 2.30 -12.94 40.91
N ASP A 89 1.46 -12.13 40.26
CA ASP A 89 1.83 -10.84 39.65
C ASP A 89 3.00 -10.95 38.64
N THR A 90 3.07 -12.08 37.94
CA THR A 90 3.93 -12.23 36.77
C THR A 90 3.41 -11.32 35.66
N LEU A 91 4.31 -10.55 35.05
CA LEU A 91 3.97 -9.66 33.95
C LEU A 91 3.44 -10.46 32.77
N ASN A 92 2.40 -9.94 32.11
CA ASN A 92 1.67 -10.64 31.05
C ASN A 92 1.47 -9.81 29.79
N LYS A 93 2.05 -8.60 29.69
CA LYS A 93 2.00 -7.83 28.45
C LYS A 93 3.18 -8.20 27.56
N CYS A 94 2.96 -8.24 26.26
CA CYS A 94 4.00 -8.62 25.29
C CYS A 94 5.29 -7.80 25.44
N VAL A 95 5.16 -6.47 25.60
CA VAL A 95 6.29 -5.55 25.72
C VAL A 95 7.07 -5.69 27.02
N ASP A 96 6.45 -6.23 28.07
CA ASP A 96 7.13 -6.47 29.33
C ASP A 96 8.25 -7.52 29.13
N CYS A 97 8.04 -8.50 28.25
CA CYS A 97 9.05 -9.52 27.97
C CYS A 97 9.84 -9.25 26.68
N HIS A 98 9.20 -8.67 25.65
CA HIS A 98 9.76 -8.50 24.30
C HIS A 98 10.17 -7.04 23.97
N GLY A 99 10.04 -6.08 24.87
CA GLY A 99 10.36 -4.67 24.63
C GLY A 99 11.83 -4.40 24.26
N VAL A 100 12.08 -3.31 23.55
CA VAL A 100 13.43 -2.77 23.28
C VAL A 100 13.98 -2.09 24.54
N GLY A 101 15.22 -2.43 24.91
CA GLY A 101 15.90 -1.88 26.10
C GLY A 101 15.74 -2.74 27.35
N ALA A 102 16.79 -3.47 27.69
CA ALA A 102 16.93 -4.03 29.03
C ALA A 102 17.41 -2.91 29.95
N ARG A 103 16.62 -2.53 30.96
CA ARG A 103 17.22 -1.88 32.14
C ARG A 103 17.21 -2.88 33.27
N GLU A 104 18.41 -3.36 33.55
CA GLU A 104 18.94 -4.18 34.65
C GLU A 104 18.35 -3.96 36.06
N THR A 105 17.40 -3.05 36.23
CA THR A 105 16.86 -2.71 37.55
C THR A 105 15.46 -3.26 37.80
N ASN A 106 14.58 -3.44 36.79
CA ASN A 106 13.24 -4.01 37.02
C ASN A 106 12.65 -4.73 35.79
N LYS A 107 12.66 -6.07 35.80
CA LYS A 107 11.70 -7.04 35.20
C LYS A 107 11.23 -6.94 33.73
N ALA A 108 11.69 -6.01 32.89
CA ALA A 108 11.32 -5.98 31.47
C ALA A 108 12.47 -6.34 30.49
N SER A 109 12.15 -7.12 29.45
CA SER A 109 13.03 -7.60 28.35
C SER A 109 13.84 -8.89 28.58
N ARG A 110 13.20 -9.96 29.08
CA ARG A 110 13.82 -11.31 29.23
C ARG A 110 13.64 -12.25 28.04
N ALA A 111 12.70 -11.98 27.13
CA ALA A 111 12.49 -12.87 26.01
C ALA A 111 13.74 -12.92 25.12
N LYS A 112 14.08 -14.12 24.63
CA LYS A 112 15.19 -14.32 23.68
C LYS A 112 14.97 -13.53 22.39
N THR A 113 13.71 -13.34 21.99
CA THR A 113 13.31 -12.48 20.89
C THR A 113 12.89 -11.12 21.43
N LYS A 114 13.32 -10.05 20.77
CA LYS A 114 12.95 -8.68 21.14
C LYS A 114 12.34 -7.97 19.93
N ILE A 115 11.53 -6.97 20.19
CA ILE A 115 11.09 -6.02 19.16
C ILE A 115 12.34 -5.43 18.51
N SER A 116 12.35 -5.36 17.18
CA SER A 116 13.48 -4.79 16.44
C SER A 116 13.60 -3.29 16.74
N GLU A 117 14.82 -2.75 16.74
CA GLU A 117 15.05 -1.29 16.77
C GLU A 117 14.43 -0.59 15.55
N THR A 118 14.27 -1.32 14.44
CA THR A 118 13.61 -0.84 13.20
C THR A 118 12.12 -1.18 13.14
N HIS A 119 11.51 -1.59 14.26
CA HIS A 119 10.10 -1.92 14.30
C HIS A 119 9.25 -0.69 13.94
N ILE A 120 8.21 -0.91 13.13
CA ILE A 120 7.28 0.15 12.75
C ILE A 120 6.59 0.74 13.99
N PRO A 121 6.36 2.06 14.07
CA PRO A 121 5.58 2.63 15.17
C PRO A 121 4.14 2.08 15.13
N ALA A 122 3.71 1.42 16.21
CA ALA A 122 2.40 0.79 16.30
C ALA A 122 1.84 0.86 17.72
N SER A 123 0.56 0.50 17.87
CA SER A 123 -0.06 0.32 19.18
C SER A 123 0.58 -0.82 19.99
N THR A 124 0.22 -0.92 21.27
CA THR A 124 0.63 -2.04 22.13
C THR A 124 -0.18 -3.32 21.91
N GLU A 125 -1.15 -3.32 21.00
CA GLU A 125 -1.94 -4.50 20.61
C GLU A 125 -1.13 -5.39 19.66
N CYS A 126 -0.14 -6.09 20.17
CA CYS A 126 0.82 -6.84 19.34
C CYS A 126 0.15 -7.91 18.48
N VAL A 127 -0.93 -8.52 18.97
CA VAL A 127 -1.70 -9.57 18.25
C VAL A 127 -2.50 -9.03 17.07
N ALA A 128 -2.61 -7.70 16.91
CA ALA A 128 -3.20 -7.09 15.72
C ALA A 128 -2.36 -7.35 14.45
N CYS A 129 -1.05 -7.61 14.63
CA CYS A 129 -0.10 -7.80 13.53
C CYS A 129 0.68 -9.11 13.63
N HIS A 130 1.01 -9.54 14.86
CA HIS A 130 1.79 -10.76 15.13
C HIS A 130 0.89 -11.90 15.61
N ASN A 131 1.37 -13.13 15.44
CA ASN A 131 0.76 -14.31 16.04
C ASN A 131 1.78 -15.00 16.96
N THR A 132 1.28 -15.72 17.98
CA THR A 132 2.11 -16.39 18.99
C THR A 132 2.86 -17.63 18.48
N ASP A 133 2.50 -18.13 17.29
CA ASP A 133 3.13 -19.30 16.67
C ASP A 133 4.39 -18.92 15.87
N SER A 134 4.31 -17.81 15.12
CA SER A 134 5.33 -17.27 14.23
C SER A 134 5.29 -15.74 14.25
N TRP A 135 6.17 -15.15 15.06
CA TRP A 135 6.20 -13.69 15.26
C TRP A 135 6.67 -12.90 14.03
N HIS A 136 7.26 -13.57 13.04
CA HIS A 136 7.80 -12.95 11.82
C HIS A 136 6.77 -12.90 10.68
N ASP A 137 5.68 -13.65 10.77
CA ASP A 137 4.58 -13.60 9.80
C ASP A 137 3.64 -12.46 10.16
N VAL A 138 4.01 -11.25 9.71
CA VAL A 138 3.32 -10.00 10.04
C VAL A 138 2.26 -9.67 9.00
N ARG A 139 1.04 -9.40 9.45
CA ARG A 139 0.01 -8.74 8.62
C ARG A 139 -0.22 -7.34 9.16
N VAL A 140 0.09 -6.33 8.37
CA VAL A 140 -0.07 -4.93 8.81
C VAL A 140 -1.53 -4.50 8.67
N ASN A 141 -2.13 -4.05 9.78
CA ASN A 141 -3.39 -3.35 9.79
C ASN A 141 -3.16 -1.85 10.06
N HIS A 142 -3.59 -0.99 9.13
CA HIS A 142 -3.40 0.45 9.20
C HIS A 142 -4.17 1.13 10.34
N ASP A 143 -5.14 0.46 10.96
CA ASP A 143 -5.87 0.98 12.14
C ASP A 143 -4.99 0.98 13.40
N PHE A 144 -3.92 0.17 13.42
CA PHE A 144 -3.05 -0.03 14.59
C PHE A 144 -1.65 0.55 14.42
N VAL A 145 -1.28 1.04 13.24
CA VAL A 145 -0.01 1.75 13.01
C VAL A 145 -0.10 3.21 13.46
N ARG A 146 1.05 3.80 13.78
CA ARG A 146 1.16 5.20 14.22
C ARG A 146 2.09 5.97 13.29
N GLY A 147 1.83 7.26 13.12
CA GLY A 147 2.62 8.15 12.28
C GLY A 147 1.85 8.69 11.06
N THR A 148 2.59 9.27 10.12
CA THR A 148 2.03 9.80 8.87
C THR A 148 2.17 8.78 7.74
N CYS A 149 1.49 8.95 6.61
CA CYS A 149 1.71 8.07 5.46
C CYS A 149 3.18 8.07 5.03
N VAL A 150 3.77 9.26 4.91
CA VAL A 150 5.11 9.43 4.35
C VAL A 150 6.22 8.98 5.27
N SER A 151 6.00 8.88 6.59
CA SER A 151 7.00 8.33 7.52
C SER A 151 7.21 6.82 7.37
N CYS A 152 6.35 6.12 6.62
CA CYS A 152 6.50 4.70 6.31
C CYS A 152 6.60 4.47 4.79
N HIS A 153 5.73 5.13 4.01
CA HIS A 153 5.66 5.05 2.55
C HIS A 153 6.67 5.98 1.86
N GLN A 154 7.94 5.84 2.25
CA GLN A 154 9.09 6.57 1.72
C GLN A 154 10.03 5.70 0.87
N GLY A 155 9.61 4.47 0.57
CA GLY A 155 10.37 3.51 -0.24
C GLY A 155 11.38 2.64 0.55
N THR A 156 11.55 2.88 1.86
CA THR A 156 12.43 2.07 2.71
C THR A 156 11.65 1.06 3.56
N ILE A 157 10.59 1.50 4.25
CA ILE A 157 9.73 0.64 5.08
C ILE A 157 8.58 0.07 4.24
N ALA A 158 7.91 0.93 3.49
CA ALA A 158 6.83 0.58 2.59
C ALA A 158 6.96 1.36 1.27
N THR A 159 6.36 0.80 0.22
CA THR A 159 6.34 1.42 -1.11
C THR A 159 5.76 2.83 -1.04
N GLY A 160 6.53 3.81 -1.52
CA GLY A 160 6.09 5.20 -1.63
C GLY A 160 5.41 5.49 -2.97
N LYS A 161 5.31 6.79 -3.29
CA LYS A 161 4.92 7.24 -4.64
C LYS A 161 6.03 6.91 -5.63
N ASP A 162 5.69 6.31 -6.76
CA ASP A 162 6.61 6.06 -7.86
C ASP A 162 6.59 7.21 -8.89
N ASN A 163 7.38 7.07 -9.96
CA ASN A 163 7.47 8.07 -11.03
C ASN A 163 6.21 8.18 -11.90
N ASN A 164 5.32 7.18 -11.86
CA ASN A 164 4.04 7.17 -12.58
C ASN A 164 2.90 7.77 -11.75
N HIS A 165 3.14 8.08 -10.49
CA HIS A 165 2.17 8.69 -9.61
C HIS A 165 1.86 10.14 -10.03
N ILE A 166 0.58 10.53 -10.01
CA ILE A 166 0.15 11.92 -10.22
C ILE A 166 0.85 12.84 -9.22
N ARG A 167 1.51 13.91 -9.69
CA ARG A 167 2.19 14.87 -8.80
C ARG A 167 1.19 15.46 -7.81
N SER A 168 1.46 15.28 -6.53
CA SER A 168 0.51 15.59 -5.45
C SER A 168 1.20 15.77 -4.11
N SER A 169 0.53 16.45 -3.18
CA SER A 169 0.94 16.63 -1.78
C SER A 169 1.06 15.30 -1.02
N SER A 170 1.58 15.35 0.21
CA SER A 170 1.66 14.18 1.09
C SER A 170 0.33 13.78 1.76
N ASP A 171 -0.79 14.47 1.46
CA ASP A 171 -2.09 14.08 1.99
C ASP A 171 -2.70 12.92 1.19
N CYS A 172 -2.19 11.72 1.41
CA CYS A 172 -2.60 10.53 0.67
C CYS A 172 -4.10 10.22 0.81
N ARG A 173 -4.74 10.65 1.92
CA ARG A 173 -6.16 10.39 2.17
C ARG A 173 -7.06 11.28 1.33
N SER A 174 -6.53 12.28 0.65
CA SER A 174 -7.29 13.01 -0.35
C SER A 174 -7.54 12.19 -1.62
N CYS A 175 -6.86 11.04 -1.79
CA CYS A 175 -7.04 10.15 -2.95
C CYS A 175 -7.30 8.68 -2.60
N HIS A 176 -6.60 8.18 -1.59
CA HIS A 176 -6.56 6.76 -1.24
C HIS A 176 -7.33 6.44 0.04
N VAL A 177 -7.72 5.16 0.15
CA VAL A 177 -8.21 4.54 1.39
C VAL A 177 -7.36 3.30 1.67
N THR A 178 -7.13 2.99 2.94
CA THR A 178 -6.21 1.91 3.34
C THR A 178 -6.75 0.52 3.03
N GLN A 179 -8.08 0.36 2.92
CA GLN A 179 -8.71 -0.92 2.58
C GLN A 179 -8.62 -1.24 1.08
N MET A 180 -8.54 -0.22 0.23
CA MET A 180 -8.41 -0.34 -1.23
C MET A 180 -7.48 0.77 -1.74
N TRP A 181 -6.19 0.47 -1.73
CA TRP A 181 -5.17 1.48 -2.03
C TRP A 181 -5.11 1.83 -3.51
N THR A 182 -5.24 0.83 -4.39
CA THR A 182 -5.19 1.01 -5.86
C THR A 182 -6.40 0.37 -6.53
N PRO A 183 -7.08 1.07 -7.44
CA PRO A 183 -6.83 2.45 -7.89
C PRO A 183 -7.19 3.51 -6.83
N ALA A 184 -6.76 4.75 -7.05
CA ALA A 184 -7.22 5.87 -6.22
C ALA A 184 -8.75 6.02 -6.33
N SER A 185 -9.41 6.23 -5.20
CA SER A 185 -10.88 6.27 -5.12
C SER A 185 -11.48 7.65 -5.37
N ARG A 186 -10.67 8.70 -5.24
CA ARG A 186 -11.05 10.11 -5.38
C ARG A 186 -9.82 10.96 -5.70
N VAL A 187 -10.03 12.22 -6.06
CA VAL A 187 -8.97 13.23 -6.20
C VAL A 187 -9.50 14.56 -5.67
N ASP A 188 -8.83 15.11 -4.66
CA ASP A 188 -8.98 16.50 -4.26
C ASP A 188 -8.04 17.38 -5.10
N HIS A 189 -8.60 18.28 -5.90
CA HIS A 189 -7.84 19.14 -6.80
C HIS A 189 -6.99 20.19 -6.06
N THR A 190 -7.19 20.40 -4.76
CA THR A 190 -6.30 21.22 -3.92
C THR A 190 -4.99 20.52 -3.58
N GLN A 191 -4.93 19.19 -3.76
CA GLN A 191 -3.77 18.36 -3.41
C GLN A 191 -2.93 17.93 -4.61
N VAL A 192 -3.39 18.15 -5.84
CA VAL A 192 -2.63 17.85 -7.07
C VAL A 192 -1.81 19.05 -7.52
N MET A 193 -0.72 18.79 -8.24
CA MET A 193 0.19 19.81 -8.74
C MET A 193 0.37 19.70 -10.25
N GLY A 194 0.27 20.81 -10.95
CA GLY A 194 0.39 20.87 -12.41
C GLY A 194 -0.63 21.83 -13.02
N VAL A 195 -0.69 21.84 -14.35
CA VAL A 195 -1.74 22.55 -15.10
C VAL A 195 -2.85 21.57 -15.50
N CYS A 196 -4.07 22.06 -15.68
CA CYS A 196 -5.24 21.21 -15.91
C CYS A 196 -5.04 20.30 -17.13
N SER A 197 -4.56 20.88 -18.23
CA SER A 197 -4.30 20.18 -19.50
C SER A 197 -3.28 19.05 -19.39
N SER A 198 -2.36 19.09 -18.41
CA SER A 198 -1.32 18.06 -18.24
C SER A 198 -1.85 16.74 -17.68
N CYS A 199 -3.10 16.71 -17.18
CA CYS A 199 -3.76 15.49 -16.69
C CYS A 199 -5.13 15.29 -17.33
N HIS A 200 -5.86 16.35 -17.68
CA HIS A 200 -7.14 16.27 -18.38
C HIS A 200 -6.92 16.17 -19.91
N ASP A 201 -6.18 15.13 -20.30
CA ASP A 201 -5.66 14.86 -21.65
C ASP A 201 -6.39 13.69 -22.35
N ASN A 202 -7.46 13.16 -21.74
CA ASN A 202 -8.19 11.95 -22.13
C ASN A 202 -7.41 10.64 -21.98
N ILE A 203 -6.22 10.67 -21.36
CA ILE A 203 -5.44 9.49 -20.99
C ILE A 203 -5.45 9.32 -19.47
N THR A 204 -5.02 10.35 -18.74
CA THR A 204 -4.93 10.35 -17.27
C THR A 204 -6.28 10.68 -16.64
N ALA A 205 -6.94 11.71 -17.15
CA ALA A 205 -8.27 12.14 -16.76
C ALA A 205 -9.05 12.64 -17.98
N GLN A 206 -10.38 12.62 -17.87
CA GLN A 206 -11.26 13.12 -18.92
C GLN A 206 -10.98 14.60 -19.18
N GLY A 207 -10.72 14.95 -20.44
CA GLY A 207 -10.54 16.31 -20.91
C GLY A 207 -11.84 17.06 -21.19
N LYS A 208 -11.75 18.07 -22.06
CA LYS A 208 -12.91 18.80 -22.60
C LYS A 208 -13.81 17.82 -23.37
N LYS A 209 -15.11 17.82 -23.07
CA LYS A 209 -16.11 17.05 -23.82
C LYS A 209 -16.34 17.66 -25.22
N PRO A 210 -16.93 16.92 -26.19
CA PRO A 210 -17.18 17.44 -27.54
C PRO A 210 -18.09 18.68 -27.60
N ASP A 211 -18.96 18.86 -26.61
CA ASP A 211 -19.89 19.99 -26.44
C ASP A 211 -19.28 21.17 -25.68
N HIS A 212 -18.00 21.09 -25.29
CA HIS A 212 -17.30 22.20 -24.64
C HIS A 212 -16.98 23.31 -25.66
N VAL A 213 -16.98 24.57 -25.21
CA VAL A 213 -16.54 25.72 -26.03
C VAL A 213 -15.11 25.54 -26.55
N MET A 214 -14.88 25.82 -27.83
CA MET A 214 -13.55 25.72 -28.42
C MET A 214 -12.63 26.79 -27.81
N THR A 215 -11.63 26.36 -27.05
CA THR A 215 -10.66 27.27 -26.40
C THR A 215 -9.30 26.60 -26.20
N THR A 216 -8.24 27.38 -26.41
CA THR A 216 -6.84 27.02 -26.11
C THR A 216 -6.41 27.46 -24.72
N GLN A 217 -7.24 28.22 -23.99
CA GLN A 217 -6.93 28.68 -22.65
C GLN A 217 -6.91 27.51 -21.65
N GLU A 218 -6.14 27.69 -20.58
CA GLU A 218 -6.15 26.76 -19.44
C GLU A 218 -7.49 26.83 -18.70
N CYS A 219 -7.90 25.70 -18.11
CA CYS A 219 -9.24 25.55 -17.56
C CYS A 219 -9.52 26.56 -16.42
N GLY A 220 -8.50 26.91 -15.64
CA GLY A 220 -8.59 27.84 -14.51
C GLY A 220 -8.99 29.28 -14.87
N VAL A 221 -8.97 29.63 -16.17
CA VAL A 221 -9.46 30.93 -16.66
C VAL A 221 -10.98 31.04 -16.46
N CYS A 222 -11.71 29.94 -16.71
CA CYS A 222 -13.19 29.93 -16.62
C CYS A 222 -13.70 29.12 -15.42
N HIS A 223 -12.97 28.09 -15.02
CA HIS A 223 -13.38 27.13 -14.00
C HIS A 223 -12.63 27.31 -12.69
N SER A 224 -13.31 26.95 -11.60
CA SER A 224 -12.72 26.81 -10.28
C SER A 224 -12.73 25.34 -9.86
N THR A 225 -11.66 24.87 -9.23
CA THR A 225 -11.55 23.49 -8.76
C THR A 225 -12.51 23.15 -7.62
N THR A 226 -13.02 24.16 -6.91
CA THR A 226 -14.00 23.99 -5.80
C THR A 226 -15.44 24.24 -6.24
N ALA A 227 -15.64 24.86 -7.40
CA ALA A 227 -16.94 25.11 -8.01
C ALA A 227 -16.78 25.12 -9.53
N TRP A 228 -16.80 23.92 -10.13
CA TRP A 228 -16.52 23.75 -11.56
C TRP A 228 -17.59 24.42 -12.44
N LEU A 229 -18.83 24.41 -11.98
CA LEU A 229 -19.97 25.10 -12.57
C LEU A 229 -20.70 25.92 -11.50
N PRO A 230 -21.28 27.08 -11.86
CA PRO A 230 -21.16 27.76 -13.16
C PRO A 230 -19.76 28.34 -13.40
N VAL A 231 -19.39 28.57 -14.65
CA VAL A 231 -18.14 29.27 -15.00
C VAL A 231 -18.19 30.70 -14.45
N ARG A 232 -17.06 31.22 -13.97
CA ARG A 232 -16.98 32.59 -13.46
C ARG A 232 -16.40 33.50 -14.54
N GLY A 233 -17.08 34.62 -14.81
CA GLY A 233 -16.54 35.69 -15.65
C GLY A 233 -16.30 35.29 -17.11
N PHE A 234 -17.35 34.82 -17.79
CA PHE A 234 -17.27 34.58 -19.23
C PHE A 234 -17.02 35.90 -19.98
N ASP A 235 -15.88 36.01 -20.63
CA ASP A 235 -15.57 37.02 -21.63
C ASP A 235 -15.16 36.34 -22.97
N HIS A 236 -15.16 37.09 -24.06
CA HIS A 236 -14.91 36.55 -25.41
C HIS A 236 -13.41 36.34 -25.73
N THR A 237 -12.49 36.73 -24.85
CA THR A 237 -11.05 36.67 -25.10
C THR A 237 -10.55 35.21 -25.13
N GLY A 238 -9.75 34.89 -26.14
CA GLY A 238 -9.23 33.53 -26.34
C GLY A 238 -10.22 32.52 -26.94
N ILE A 239 -11.44 32.95 -27.30
CA ILE A 239 -12.35 32.20 -28.16
C ILE A 239 -11.96 32.46 -29.61
N THR A 240 -11.61 31.41 -30.36
CA THR A 240 -11.04 31.53 -31.72
C THR A 240 -11.95 30.99 -32.82
N ASN A 241 -13.03 30.30 -32.47
CA ASN A 241 -13.98 29.58 -33.35
C ASN A 241 -15.11 29.01 -32.47
N GLY A 242 -16.21 28.54 -33.07
CA GLY A 242 -17.15 27.61 -32.44
C GLY A 242 -18.35 28.29 -31.81
N CYS A 243 -18.52 29.59 -32.04
CA CYS A 243 -19.59 30.40 -31.47
C CYS A 243 -20.99 29.80 -31.75
N SER A 244 -21.19 29.22 -32.94
CA SER A 244 -22.44 28.58 -33.35
C SER A 244 -22.51 27.09 -32.99
N THR A 245 -21.40 26.36 -33.08
CA THR A 245 -21.37 24.91 -32.87
C THR A 245 -21.26 24.50 -31.40
N SER A 246 -20.76 25.37 -30.53
CA SER A 246 -20.72 25.19 -29.08
C SER A 246 -22.01 25.63 -28.37
N GLY A 247 -23.07 25.99 -29.12
CA GLY A 247 -24.39 26.30 -28.58
C GLY A 247 -24.49 27.62 -27.82
N CYS A 248 -23.52 28.52 -27.95
CA CYS A 248 -23.53 29.83 -27.30
C CYS A 248 -24.30 30.88 -28.12
N HIS A 249 -24.19 30.83 -29.46
CA HIS A 249 -24.92 31.66 -30.39
C HIS A 249 -25.65 30.79 -31.43
N SER A 250 -26.82 31.24 -31.84
CA SER A 250 -27.68 30.67 -32.86
C SER A 250 -28.05 31.77 -33.85
N ALA A 251 -28.57 31.40 -35.02
CA ALA A 251 -29.07 32.37 -36.00
C ALA A 251 -30.23 33.26 -35.47
N SER A 252 -30.79 32.94 -34.30
CA SER A 252 -31.82 33.72 -33.60
C SER A 252 -31.26 34.65 -32.50
N ASP A 253 -29.98 34.58 -32.17
CA ASP A 253 -29.41 35.37 -31.09
C ASP A 253 -29.13 36.81 -31.54
N THR A 254 -29.90 37.75 -31.00
CA THR A 254 -29.88 39.17 -31.39
C THR A 254 -29.03 40.04 -30.45
N GLY A 255 -28.02 39.47 -29.78
CA GLY A 255 -27.11 40.21 -28.88
C GLY A 255 -27.80 40.96 -27.72
N ARG A 256 -29.05 40.62 -27.40
CA ARG A 256 -29.98 41.54 -26.72
C ARG A 256 -29.80 41.70 -25.20
N ASN A 257 -28.75 41.15 -24.60
CA ASN A 257 -28.56 41.15 -23.14
C ASN A 257 -27.16 41.60 -22.69
N LYS A 258 -26.58 42.64 -23.30
CA LYS A 258 -25.59 43.47 -22.61
C LYS A 258 -26.28 44.73 -22.07
N PRO A 259 -26.36 44.95 -20.75
CA PRO A 259 -27.07 46.11 -20.17
C PRO A 259 -26.49 47.49 -20.52
N THR A 260 -25.48 47.57 -21.39
CA THR A 260 -24.73 48.81 -21.68
C THR A 260 -24.39 48.99 -23.16
N ASP A 261 -24.96 48.19 -24.08
CA ASP A 261 -24.75 48.42 -25.51
C ASP A 261 -26.03 49.01 -26.14
N PRO A 262 -26.01 50.27 -26.62
CA PRO A 262 -27.15 50.91 -27.27
C PRO A 262 -27.44 50.38 -28.68
N LEU A 263 -26.61 49.48 -29.22
CA LEU A 263 -26.66 49.09 -30.63
C LEU A 263 -27.43 47.78 -30.87
N VAL A 264 -28.47 47.89 -31.69
CA VAL A 264 -29.18 46.74 -32.29
C VAL A 264 -28.20 46.05 -33.25
N HIS A 265 -27.72 44.86 -32.89
CA HIS A 265 -26.90 44.04 -33.78
C HIS A 265 -27.76 43.41 -34.88
N PRO A 266 -27.38 43.48 -36.17
CA PRO A 266 -28.08 42.79 -37.23
C PRO A 266 -28.00 41.27 -37.04
N ALA A 267 -29.03 40.54 -37.47
CA ALA A 267 -29.01 39.08 -37.47
C ALA A 267 -27.89 38.61 -38.42
N SER A 268 -26.79 38.10 -37.87
CA SER A 268 -25.66 37.61 -38.65
C SER A 268 -25.85 36.14 -39.02
N ASP A 269 -25.51 35.80 -40.25
CA ASP A 269 -25.52 34.45 -40.83
C ASP A 269 -24.28 33.62 -40.45
N ASN A 270 -23.78 33.84 -39.23
CA ASN A 270 -22.95 32.90 -38.48
C ASN A 270 -21.45 32.86 -38.82
N VAL A 271 -20.85 33.91 -39.37
CA VAL A 271 -19.38 34.04 -39.42
C VAL A 271 -18.97 35.33 -38.74
N CYS A 272 -18.75 35.29 -37.43
CA CYS A 272 -18.31 36.47 -36.67
C CYS A 272 -16.96 36.99 -37.20
N GLU A 273 -16.10 36.11 -37.75
CA GLU A 273 -14.84 36.49 -38.39
C GLU A 273 -15.02 37.28 -39.70
N ALA A 274 -16.23 37.33 -40.26
CA ALA A 274 -16.53 38.15 -41.42
C ALA A 274 -16.70 39.64 -41.06
N CYS A 275 -16.94 39.96 -39.78
CA CYS A 275 -17.22 41.33 -39.33
C CYS A 275 -16.35 41.79 -38.15
N HIS A 276 -15.72 40.88 -37.40
CA HIS A 276 -14.85 41.19 -36.27
C HIS A 276 -13.46 40.56 -36.42
N ILE A 277 -12.43 41.37 -36.23
CA ILE A 277 -11.03 40.94 -36.17
C ILE A 277 -10.68 40.69 -34.70
N PRO A 278 -10.14 39.51 -34.32
CA PRO A 278 -9.73 39.24 -32.94
C PRO A 278 -8.70 40.27 -32.45
N ASN A 279 -8.91 40.80 -31.23
CA ASN A 279 -8.05 41.79 -30.54
C ASN A 279 -8.04 43.23 -31.09
N GLU A 280 -8.95 43.59 -31.98
CA GLU A 280 -9.21 44.99 -32.35
C GLU A 280 -10.44 45.53 -31.59
N PRO A 281 -10.42 46.78 -31.08
CA PRO A 281 -11.63 47.41 -30.56
C PRO A 281 -12.68 47.51 -31.68
N ALA A 282 -13.94 47.25 -31.35
CA ALA A 282 -15.03 47.30 -32.32
C ALA A 282 -14.99 48.62 -33.12
N PRO A 283 -15.15 48.59 -34.47
CA PRO A 283 -15.10 49.79 -35.27
C PRO A 283 -16.13 50.78 -34.75
N LYS A 284 -15.68 52.00 -34.45
CA LYS A 284 -16.60 53.11 -34.21
C LYS A 284 -17.18 53.48 -35.58
N TRP A 285 -18.42 53.07 -35.82
CA TRP A 285 -19.17 53.56 -36.98
C TRP A 285 -19.43 55.04 -36.74
N THR A 286 -18.82 55.89 -37.56
CA THR A 286 -19.26 57.27 -37.75
C THR A 286 -20.39 57.24 -38.77
N ASP A 287 -21.51 57.86 -38.40
CA ASP A 287 -22.79 57.93 -39.12
C ASP A 287 -22.70 58.08 -40.64
#